data_AF-A0A7X7I8T1-F1
#
_entry.id   AF-A0A7X7I8T1-F1
#
_cell.length_a   1.000
_cell.length_b   1.000
_cell.length_c   1.000
_cell.angle_alpha   90.00
_cell.angle_beta   90.00
_cell.angle_gamma   90.00
#
_symmetry.space_group_name_H-M   'P 1'
#
loop_
_entity.id
_entity.type
_entity.pdbx_description
1 polymer ?
#
loop_
_entity_poly.entity_id
_entity_poly.type
_entity_poly.pdbx_seq_one_letter_code
_entity_poly.pdbx_strand_id
1 'polypeptide(L)' 'CRAYNITLSELKRRGRKNSRSKARAAFCYQLHVEQYIPQAVIARFLGITISPVSVLIQKGRAMCESVMENDTVNLYQTE' A
#
# COMPACT_ATOMS: atom_id res chain seq x y z
N CYS A 1 -3.95 -6.47 -7.63
CA CYS A 1 -3.63 -7.84 -8.10
C CYS A 1 -2.90 -7.84 -9.44
N ARG A 2 -3.52 -7.39 -10.54
CA ARG A 2 -2.90 -7.38 -11.89
C ARG A 2 -1.51 -6.72 -11.92
N ALA A 3 -1.38 -5.52 -11.36
CA ALA A 3 -0.11 -4.77 -11.30
C ALA A 3 1.06 -5.51 -10.63
N TYR A 4 0.77 -6.51 -9.78
CA TYR A 4 1.80 -7.27 -9.05
C TYR A 4 1.91 -8.73 -9.52
N ASN A 5 1.19 -9.09 -10.59
CA ASN A 5 1.08 -10.46 -11.09
C ASN A 5 0.77 -11.49 -9.98
N ILE A 6 -0.21 -11.17 -9.14
CA ILE A 6 -0.70 -12.08 -8.09
C ILE A 6 -2.22 -12.24 -8.18
N THR A 7 -2.70 -13.37 -7.71
CA THR A 7 -4.13 -13.67 -7.51
C THR A 7 -4.68 -13.04 -6.23
N LEU A 8 -6.01 -13.02 -6.08
CA LEU A 8 -6.66 -12.61 -4.84
C LEU A 8 -6.34 -13.57 -3.68
N SER A 9 -6.27 -14.88 -3.95
CA SER A 9 -5.89 -15.88 -2.95
C SER A 9 -4.49 -15.61 -2.41
N GLU A 10 -3.54 -15.28 -3.28
CA GLU A 10 -2.18 -14.92 -2.89
C GLU A 10 -2.08 -13.61 -2.12
N LEU A 11 -2.93 -12.63 -2.42
CA LEU A 11 -3.03 -11.38 -1.64
C LEU A 11 -3.43 -11.67 -0.18
N LYS A 12 -4.35 -12.60 0.04
CA LYS A 12 -4.83 -13.01 1.37
C LYS A 12 -3.92 -14.02 2.06
N ARG A 13 -3.04 -14.70 1.31
CA ARG A 13 -2.18 -15.75 1.85
C ARG A 13 -1.17 -15.19 2.86
N ARG A 14 -1.10 -15.84 4.03
CA ARG A 14 -0.12 -15.52 5.08
C ARG A 14 1.30 -15.81 4.62
N GLY A 15 2.26 -15.07 5.18
CA GLY A 15 3.69 -15.19 4.87
C GLY A 15 4.34 -13.83 4.61
N ARG A 16 5.65 -13.77 4.78
CA ARG A 16 6.45 -12.57 4.59
C ARG A 16 7.59 -12.93 3.65
N LYS A 17 7.55 -12.33 2.46
CA LYS A 17 8.63 -12.07 1.48
C LYS A 17 8.01 -12.06 0.08
N ASN A 18 8.52 -11.20 -0.81
CA ASN A 18 8.15 -11.06 -2.23
C ASN A 18 7.00 -10.06 -2.54
N SER A 19 6.63 -10.01 -3.83
CA SER A 19 5.58 -9.20 -4.48
C SER A 19 4.27 -9.12 -3.69
N ARG A 20 3.85 -10.21 -3.03
CA ARG A 20 2.65 -10.27 -2.18
C ARG A 20 2.66 -9.26 -1.03
N SER A 21 3.83 -8.96 -0.47
CA SER A 21 3.94 -8.00 0.65
C SER A 21 3.84 -6.56 0.13
N LYS A 22 4.44 -6.27 -1.04
CA LYS A 22 4.31 -4.98 -1.73
C LYS A 22 2.86 -4.73 -2.15
N ALA A 23 2.22 -5.74 -2.76
CA ALA A 23 0.83 -5.68 -3.17
C ALA A 23 -0.12 -5.41 -2.00
N ARG A 24 0.08 -6.06 -0.84
CA ARG A 24 -0.71 -5.79 0.36
C ARG A 24 -0.50 -4.37 0.89
N ALA A 25 0.72 -3.86 0.86
CA ALA A 25 1.02 -2.51 1.35
C ALA A 25 0.34 -1.45 0.47
N ALA A 26 0.50 -1.54 -0.86
CA ALA A 26 -0.19 -0.67 -1.81
C ALA A 26 -1.71 -0.76 -1.66
N PHE A 27 -2.26 -1.97 -1.57
CA PHE A 27 -3.70 -2.19 -1.36
C PHE A 27 -4.21 -1.54 -0.07
N CYS A 28 -3.50 -1.72 1.06
CA CYS A 28 -3.93 -1.14 2.34
C CYS A 28 -3.84 0.39 2.34
N TYR A 29 -2.76 0.95 1.76
CA TYR A 29 -2.59 2.39 1.64
C TYR A 29 -3.69 2.99 0.77
N GLN A 30 -3.91 2.47 -0.44
CA GLN A 30 -4.92 2.96 -1.36
C GLN A 30 -6.32 2.94 -0.74
N LEU A 31 -6.73 1.81 -0.15
CA LEU A 31 -8.05 1.71 0.45
C LEU A 31 -8.23 2.63 1.66
N HIS A 32 -7.22 2.76 2.51
CA HIS A 32 -7.37 3.54 3.73
C HIS A 32 -7.23 5.05 3.49
N VAL A 33 -6.22 5.45 2.69
CA VAL A 33 -5.83 6.85 2.51
C VAL A 33 -6.62 7.50 1.37
N GLU A 34 -6.80 6.82 0.25
CA GLU A 34 -7.49 7.41 -0.92
C GLU A 34 -9.00 7.16 -0.88
N GLN A 35 -9.44 6.03 -0.34
CA GLN A 35 -10.85 5.62 -0.32
C GLN A 35 -11.49 5.66 1.08
N TYR A 36 -10.76 6.11 2.10
CA TYR A 36 -11.25 6.29 3.47
C TYR A 36 -11.87 5.03 4.10
N ILE A 37 -11.46 3.83 3.67
CA ILE A 37 -11.97 2.58 4.21
C ILE A 37 -11.38 2.32 5.61
N PRO A 38 -12.19 1.98 6.62
CA PRO A 38 -11.69 1.68 7.95
C PRO A 38 -10.74 0.48 7.99
N GLN A 39 -9.64 0.60 8.75
CA GLN A 39 -8.63 -0.46 8.85
C GLN A 39 -9.20 -1.80 9.33
N ALA A 40 -10.24 -1.78 10.17
CA ALA A 40 -10.94 -2.98 10.63
C ALA A 40 -11.61 -3.77 9.48
N VAL A 41 -12.16 -3.07 8.49
CA VAL A 41 -12.78 -3.69 7.30
C VAL A 41 -11.69 -4.33 6.42
N ILE A 42 -10.59 -3.62 6.21
CA ILE A 42 -9.42 -4.12 5.45
C ILE A 42 -8.83 -5.36 6.13
N ALA A 43 -8.65 -5.31 7.45
CA ALA A 43 -8.14 -6.43 8.26
C ALA A 43 -9.01 -7.68 8.12
N ARG A 44 -10.34 -7.50 8.24
CA ARG A 44 -11.32 -8.57 8.04
C ARG A 44 -11.22 -9.17 6.63
N PHE A 45 -11.14 -8.33 5.60
CA PHE A 45 -11.02 -8.79 4.21
C PHE A 45 -9.76 -9.63 3.97
N LEU A 46 -8.63 -9.21 4.54
CA LEU A 46 -7.33 -9.88 4.41
C LEU A 46 -7.16 -11.07 5.36
N GLY A 47 -8.05 -11.26 6.34
CA GLY A 47 -7.94 -12.34 7.33
C GLY A 47 -6.77 -12.18 8.29
N ILE A 48 -6.44 -10.93 8.64
CA ILE A 48 -5.36 -10.54 9.56
C ILE A 48 -5.87 -9.59 10.65
N THR A 49 -5.05 -9.32 11.67
CA THR A 49 -5.37 -8.33 12.70
C THR A 49 -5.15 -6.90 12.21
N ILE A 50 -5.68 -5.91 12.94
CA ILE A 50 -5.60 -4.48 12.56
C ILE A 50 -4.16 -3.97 12.60
N SER A 51 -3.36 -4.36 13.61
CA SER A 51 -1.97 -3.88 13.77
C SER A 51 -1.10 -4.09 12.50
N PRO A 52 -1.09 -5.28 11.86
CA PRO A 52 -0.46 -5.47 10.55
C PRO A 52 -0.93 -4.53 9.44
N VAL A 53 -2.21 -4.12 9.44
CA VAL A 53 -2.75 -3.19 8.43
C VAL A 53 -2.13 -1.81 8.59
N SER A 54 -2.02 -1.30 9.82
CA SER A 54 -1.38 -0.01 10.08
C SER A 54 0.07 0.03 9.61
N VAL A 55 0.83 -1.06 9.85
CA VAL A 55 2.21 -1.21 9.34
C VAL A 55 2.26 -1.26 7.82
N LEU A 56 1.28 -1.93 7.18
CA LEU A 56 1.20 -2.01 5.72
C LEU A 56 0.86 -0.67 5.07
N ILE A 57 0.00 0.14 5.71
CA ILE A 57 -0.32 1.50 5.25
C ILE A 57 0.93 2.38 5.27
N GLN A 58 1.68 2.38 6.38
CA GLN A 58 2.93 3.15 6.47
C GLN A 58 3.94 2.74 5.39
N LYS A 59 4.04 1.44 5.11
CA LYS A 59 4.90 0.95 4.02
C LYS A 59 4.40 1.37 2.64
N GLY A 60 3.08 1.32 2.42
CA GLY A 60 2.47 1.75 1.16
C GLY A 60 2.71 3.23 0.90
N ARG A 61 2.65 4.07 1.94
CA ARG A 61 3.00 5.48 1.88
C ARG A 61 4.39 5.71 1.28
N ALA A 62 5.40 5.07 1.83
CA ALA A 62 6.78 5.18 1.33
C ALA A 62 6.97 4.67 -0.11
N MET A 63 6.06 3.82 -0.62
CA MET A 63 6.11 3.31 -2.00
C MET A 63 5.36 4.20 -2.99
N CYS A 64 4.32 4.92 -2.53
CA CYS A 64 3.44 5.72 -3.37
C CYS A 64 3.81 7.21 -3.36
N GLU A 65 4.28 7.74 -2.23
CA GLU A 65 4.65 9.16 -2.10
C GLU A 65 6.08 9.45 -2.58
N SER A 66 6.95 8.43 -2.71
CA SER A 66 8.31 8.57 -3.27
C SER A 66 8.33 9.00 -4.74
N VAL A 67 7.16 9.14 -5.38
CA VAL A 67 7.01 9.66 -6.75
C VAL A 67 6.84 11.18 -6.76
N MET A 68 6.43 11.82 -5.64
CA MET A 68 6.14 13.28 -5.64
C MET A 68 7.33 14.18 -5.25
N GLU A 69 8.43 13.61 -4.75
CA GLU A 69 9.58 14.41 -4.32
C GLU A 69 10.53 14.79 -5.48
N ASN A 70 10.37 14.19 -6.66
CA ASN A 70 11.18 14.53 -7.85
C ASN A 70 10.52 15.55 -8.80
N ASP A 71 9.21 15.80 -8.69
CA ASP A 71 8.50 16.74 -9.57
C ASP A 71 8.46 18.18 -9.03
N THR A 72 8.84 18.40 -7.76
CA THR A 72 8.84 19.73 -7.13
C THR A 72 10.17 20.49 -7.24
N VAL A 73 11.27 19.82 -7.63
CA VAL A 73 12.60 20.45 -7.72
C VAL A 73 12.77 21.29 -9.00
N ASN A 74 11.87 21.19 -9.98
CA ASN A 74 12.01 21.85 -11.28
C ASN A 74 11.20 23.15 -11.46
N LEU A 75 10.60 23.68 -10.39
CA LEU A 75 9.75 24.89 -10.44
C LEU A 75 10.35 26.15 -9.78
N TYR A 76 11.59 26.09 -9.30
CA TYR A 76 12.27 27.22 -8.64
C TYR A 76 13.69 27.50 -9.17
N GLN A 77 14.01 27.12 -10.42
CA GLN A 77 15.26 27.51 -11.08
C GLN A 77 14.99 28.26 -12.39
N THR A 78 14.37 29.43 -12.28
CA THR A 78 14.49 30.50 -13.27
C THR A 78 14.39 31.83 -12.54
N GLU A 79 15.51 32.28 -12.00
CA GLU A 79 15.86 33.70 -11.85
C GLU A 79 17.32 33.88 -12.28
#